data_AF-U6CYV3-F1
#
_entry.id   AF-U6CYV3-F1
#
_cell.length_a   1.000
_cell.length_b   1.000
_cell.length_c   1.000
_cell.angle_alpha   90.00
_cell.angle_beta   90.00
_cell.angle_gamma   90.00
#
_symmetry.space_group_name_H-M   'P 1'
#
loop_
_entity.id
_entity.type
_entity.pdbx_description
1 polymer ?
#
loop_
_entity_poly.entity_id
_entity_poly.type
_entity_poly.pdbx_seq_one_letter_code
_entity_poly.pdbx_strand_id
1 'polypeptide(L)'
;GVAAADRGGDFIDIESKFALRTPEDTAEDTCHLIPGVTESVANCHFNHSSKTFVVIHGWTVTGMYESWVPKLVAALYKREPDSNVIVVDWLSRAQQHYPVSAGYTKLV
;
A
#
# COMPACT_ATOMS: atom_id res chain seq x y z
N GLY A 1 -19.67 -22.08 -18.43
CA GLY A 1 -18.32 -21.74 -18.89
C GLY A 1 -17.51 -21.37 -17.68
N VAL A 2 -16.46 -22.15 -17.43
CA VAL A 2 -15.38 -22.05 -16.43
C VAL A 2 -15.61 -21.14 -15.20
N ALA A 3 -15.88 -21.83 -14.10
CA ALA A 3 -15.67 -21.49 -12.70
C ALA A 3 -14.97 -20.14 -12.39
N ALA A 4 -15.74 -19.23 -11.79
CA ALA A 4 -15.23 -18.29 -10.78
C ALA A 4 -14.88 -19.09 -9.51
N ALA A 5 -13.80 -19.86 -9.56
CA ALA A 5 -13.24 -20.52 -8.39
C ALA A 5 -12.26 -19.55 -7.71
N ASP A 6 -12.71 -19.00 -6.60
CA ASP A 6 -11.93 -18.71 -5.39
C ASP A 6 -10.40 -18.59 -5.57
N ARG A 7 -9.91 -17.38 -5.83
CA ARG A 7 -8.48 -17.01 -5.77
C ARG A 7 -8.14 -16.21 -4.51
N GLY A 8 -9.00 -16.26 -3.49
CA GLY A 8 -8.76 -15.60 -2.20
C GLY A 8 -7.75 -16.33 -1.31
N GLY A 9 -7.51 -17.63 -1.57
CA GLY A 9 -6.65 -18.47 -0.73
C GLY A 9 -5.14 -18.24 -0.88
N ASP A 10 -4.67 -17.84 -2.06
CA ASP A 10 -3.22 -17.80 -2.37
C ASP A 10 -2.48 -16.60 -1.78
N PHE A 11 -3.19 -15.61 -1.23
CA PHE A 11 -2.59 -14.35 -0.75
C PHE A 11 -2.95 -14.02 0.70
N ILE A 12 -3.60 -14.94 1.42
CA ILE A 12 -4.11 -14.70 2.78
C ILE A 12 -2.99 -14.53 3.83
N ASP A 13 -1.78 -14.98 3.52
CA ASP A 13 -0.59 -14.88 4.35
C ASP A 13 0.15 -13.54 4.18
N ILE A 14 -0.28 -12.68 3.24
CA ILE A 14 0.25 -11.33 3.08
C ILE A 14 -0.29 -10.45 4.22
N GLU A 15 0.60 -10.09 5.15
CA GLU A 15 0.28 -9.19 6.26
C GLU A 15 0.35 -7.70 5.86
N SER A 16 1.16 -7.35 4.86
CA SER A 16 1.29 -5.98 4.38
C SER A 16 0.02 -5.52 3.67
N LYS A 17 -0.36 -4.25 3.86
CA LYS A 17 -1.53 -3.66 3.17
C LYS A 17 -1.08 -2.63 2.14
N PHE A 18 -1.90 -2.46 1.10
CA PHE A 18 -1.57 -1.60 -0.04
C PHE A 18 -2.65 -0.53 -0.20
N ALA A 19 -2.43 0.63 0.39
CA ALA A 19 -3.39 1.73 0.33
C ALA A 19 -3.16 2.56 -0.93
N LEU A 20 -4.16 2.64 -1.82
CA LEU A 20 -4.14 3.59 -2.93
C LEU A 20 -4.69 4.92 -2.43
N ARG A 21 -3.78 5.89 -2.21
CA ARG A 21 -4.17 7.24 -1.76
C ARG A 21 -4.66 8.08 -2.93
N THR A 22 -5.18 9.28 -2.65
CA THR A 22 -5.67 10.21 -3.68
C THR A 22 -5.08 11.61 -3.50
N PRO A 23 -5.17 12.49 -4.52
CA PRO A 23 -4.78 13.89 -4.37
C PRO A 23 -5.56 14.64 -3.27
N GLU A 24 -6.82 14.26 -3.04
CA GLU A 24 -7.70 14.87 -2.03
C GLU A 24 -7.48 14.32 -0.62
N ASP A 25 -7.07 13.04 -0.52
CA ASP A 25 -6.78 12.35 0.73
C ASP A 25 -5.38 11.73 0.69
N THR A 26 -4.39 12.55 1.05
CA THR A 26 -2.98 12.16 1.02
C THR A 26 -2.49 11.58 2.34
N ALA A 27 -3.30 11.59 3.40
CA ALA A 27 -2.88 11.28 4.76
C ALA A 27 -3.40 9.93 5.26
N GLU A 28 -4.62 9.57 4.91
CA GLU A 28 -5.28 8.37 5.41
C GLU A 28 -5.22 7.21 4.41
N ASP A 29 -5.28 5.99 4.95
CA ASP A 29 -5.36 4.76 4.14
C ASP A 29 -6.83 4.39 3.95
N THR A 30 -7.55 5.16 3.14
CA THR A 30 -9.00 5.00 2.96
C THR A 30 -9.39 3.92 1.95
N CYS A 31 -8.57 3.66 0.93
CA CYS A 31 -8.83 2.62 -0.06
C CYS A 31 -7.67 1.63 -0.19
N HIS A 32 -7.99 0.33 -0.14
CA HIS A 32 -7.00 -0.73 -0.16
C HIS A 32 -7.11 -1.59 -1.41
N LEU A 33 -5.99 -1.80 -2.08
CA LEU A 33 -5.81 -2.82 -3.10
C LEU A 33 -5.53 -4.15 -2.38
N ILE A 34 -6.43 -5.12 -2.55
CA ILE A 34 -6.39 -6.39 -1.84
C ILE A 34 -5.89 -7.48 -2.82
N PRO A 35 -4.71 -8.08 -2.58
CA PRO A 35 -4.22 -9.19 -3.38
C PRO A 35 -5.26 -10.31 -3.53
N GLY A 36 -5.41 -10.85 -4.74
CA GLY A 36 -6.42 -11.87 -5.06
C GLY A 36 -7.84 -11.35 -5.29
N VAL A 37 -8.15 -10.11 -4.91
CA VAL A 37 -9.48 -9.50 -5.09
C VAL A 37 -9.41 -8.43 -6.18
N THR A 38 -9.74 -8.81 -7.42
CA THR A 38 -9.59 -7.94 -8.59
C THR A 38 -10.52 -6.71 -8.51
N GLU A 39 -11.68 -6.87 -7.89
CA GLU A 39 -12.69 -5.82 -7.69
C GLU A 39 -12.16 -4.67 -6.83
N SER A 40 -11.22 -4.92 -5.91
CA SER A 40 -10.60 -3.88 -5.08
C SER A 40 -9.87 -2.83 -5.93
N VAL A 41 -9.27 -3.26 -7.04
CA VAL A 41 -8.54 -2.39 -7.98
C VAL A 41 -9.49 -1.39 -8.64
N ALA A 42 -10.66 -1.86 -9.08
CA ALA A 42 -11.70 -1.03 -9.66
C ALA A 42 -12.35 -0.11 -8.62
N ASN A 43 -12.62 -0.62 -7.41
CA ASN A 43 -13.23 0.13 -6.32
C ASN A 43 -12.35 1.28 -5.81
N CYS A 44 -11.02 1.13 -5.87
CA CYS A 44 -10.09 2.21 -5.56
C CYS A 44 -9.78 3.13 -6.75
N HIS A 45 -10.44 2.93 -7.90
CA HIS A 45 -10.25 3.73 -9.10
C HIS A 45 -8.80 3.76 -9.61
N PHE A 46 -8.09 2.63 -9.50
CA PHE A 46 -6.73 2.50 -10.03
C PHE A 46 -6.71 2.76 -11.54
N ASN A 47 -5.83 3.66 -11.98
CA ASN A 47 -5.71 4.01 -13.39
C ASN A 47 -4.69 3.10 -14.09
N HIS A 48 -5.19 2.16 -14.89
CA HIS A 48 -4.37 1.21 -15.65
C HIS A 48 -3.52 1.84 -16.77
N SER A 49 -3.80 3.08 -17.18
CA SER A 49 -3.04 3.78 -18.22
C SER A 49 -1.90 4.63 -17.66
N SER A 50 -1.81 4.74 -16.33
CA SER A 50 -0.88 5.61 -15.64
C SER A 50 0.25 4.84 -14.98
N LYS A 51 1.35 5.57 -14.72
CA LYS A 51 2.45 5.08 -13.88
C LYS A 51 2.00 4.92 -12.42
N THR A 52 2.65 3.99 -11.74
CA THR A 52 2.41 3.69 -10.33
C THR A 52 3.67 3.94 -9.52
N PHE A 53 3.53 4.70 -8.44
CA PHE A 53 4.54 4.88 -7.41
C PHE A 53 4.17 4.03 -6.19
N VAL A 54 5.15 3.33 -5.64
CA VAL A 54 4.97 2.54 -4.42
C VAL A 54 5.86 3.14 -3.34
N VAL A 55 5.24 3.67 -2.30
CA VAL A 55 5.89 4.29 -1.14
C VAL A 55 5.92 3.26 -0.01
N ILE A 56 7.12 2.84 0.36
CA ILE A 56 7.35 1.86 1.44
C ILE A 56 8.06 2.59 2.59
N HIS A 57 7.43 2.64 3.76
CA HIS A 57 8.03 3.29 4.93
C HIS A 57 9.14 2.43 5.57
N GLY A 58 9.87 3.02 6.52
CA GLY A 58 10.95 2.35 7.25
C GLY A 58 10.54 1.81 8.62
N TRP A 59 11.54 1.54 9.44
CA TRP A 59 11.38 1.20 10.87
C TRP A 59 10.75 2.36 11.64
N THR A 60 9.87 2.07 12.60
CA THR A 60 9.23 3.08 13.46
C THR A 60 9.04 2.57 14.87
N VAL A 61 9.33 3.38 15.89
CA VAL A 61 9.04 3.02 17.30
C VAL A 61 7.55 3.07 17.59
N THR A 62 6.84 4.00 16.94
CA THR A 62 5.46 4.37 17.31
C THR A 62 4.41 3.48 16.66
N GLY A 63 4.76 2.75 15.60
CA GLY A 63 3.81 1.95 14.83
C GLY A 63 2.82 2.82 14.04
N MET A 64 3.20 4.06 13.75
CA MET A 64 2.42 5.02 12.96
C MET A 64 3.26 5.56 11.81
N TYR A 65 2.60 5.99 10.74
CA TYR A 65 3.27 6.72 9.66
C TYR A 65 3.93 8.00 10.15
N GLU A 66 5.15 8.22 9.69
CA GLU A 66 5.87 9.47 9.93
C GLU A 66 5.32 10.60 9.05
N SER A 67 5.51 11.85 9.50
CA SER A 67 4.96 13.02 8.80
C SER A 67 5.44 13.23 7.36
N TRP A 68 6.48 12.50 6.92
CA TRP A 68 6.98 12.58 5.55
C TRP A 68 6.08 11.83 4.56
N VAL A 69 5.35 10.79 5.00
CA VAL A 69 4.51 9.95 4.11
C VAL A 69 3.47 10.80 3.36
N PRO A 70 2.57 11.56 4.03
CA PRO A 70 1.62 12.41 3.33
C PRO A 70 2.29 13.49 2.49
N LYS A 71 3.44 14.03 2.93
CA LYS A 71 4.18 15.05 2.18
C LYS A 71 4.73 14.50 0.86
N LEU A 72 5.23 13.27 0.86
CA LEU A 72 5.73 12.61 -0.35
C LEU A 72 4.57 12.25 -1.30
N VAL A 73 3.49 11.70 -0.77
CA VAL A 73 2.27 11.38 -1.56
C VAL A 73 1.75 12.64 -2.27
N ALA A 74 1.61 13.75 -1.54
CA ALA A 74 1.19 15.03 -2.11
C ALA A 74 2.18 15.55 -3.18
N ALA A 75 3.49 15.41 -2.97
CA ALA A 75 4.49 15.84 -3.93
C ALA A 75 4.46 15.00 -5.23
N LEU A 76 4.23 13.69 -5.11
CA LEU A 76 4.10 12.78 -6.26
C LEU A 76 2.87 13.13 -7.09
N TYR A 77 1.70 13.31 -6.46
CA TYR A 77 0.49 13.74 -7.17
C TYR A 77 0.62 15.14 -7.78
N LYS A 78 1.31 16.07 -7.10
CA LYS A 78 1.58 17.39 -7.67
C LYS A 78 2.46 17.31 -8.93
N ARG A 79 3.42 16.38 -8.97
CA ARG A 79 4.33 16.21 -10.11
C ARG A 79 3.73 15.36 -11.22
N GLU A 80 2.91 14.38 -10.87
CA GLU A 80 2.30 13.40 -11.76
C GLU A 80 0.81 13.19 -11.39
N PRO A 81 -0.08 14.12 -11.79
CA PRO A 81 -1.46 14.16 -11.31
C PRO A 81 -2.29 12.91 -11.62
N ASP A 82 -2.03 12.28 -12.76
CA ASP A 82 -2.79 11.10 -13.20
C ASP A 82 -2.22 9.78 -12.68
N SER A 83 -1.12 9.80 -11.91
CA SER A 83 -0.45 8.60 -11.42
C SER A 83 -1.22 7.86 -10.32
N ASN A 84 -0.84 6.62 -10.03
CA ASN A 84 -1.30 5.89 -8.86
C ASN A 84 -0.21 6.00 -7.78
N VAL A 85 -0.55 6.39 -6.54
CA VAL A 85 0.40 6.39 -5.42
C VAL A 85 -0.09 5.40 -4.36
N ILE A 86 0.60 4.27 -4.27
CA ILE A 86 0.33 3.22 -3.30
C ILE A 86 1.25 3.41 -2.10
N VAL A 87 0.68 3.45 -0.90
CA VAL A 87 1.43 3.38 0.36
C VAL A 87 1.35 1.94 0.89
N VAL A 88 2.51 1.36 1.21
CA VAL A 88 2.60 0.01 1.76
C VAL A 88 2.67 0.09 3.29
N ASP A 89 1.64 -0.42 3.96
CA ASP A 89 1.59 -0.59 5.41
C ASP A 89 2.26 -1.92 5.79
N TRP A 90 3.41 -1.84 6.46
CA TRP A 90 4.01 -2.96 7.18
C TRP A 90 4.32 -2.58 8.64
N LEU A 91 3.56 -1.63 9.22
CA LEU A 91 3.84 -0.99 10.52
C LEU A 91 4.02 -2.01 11.65
N SER A 92 3.20 -3.06 11.69
CA SER A 92 3.30 -4.14 12.70
C SER A 92 4.67 -4.82 12.70
N ARG A 93 5.22 -5.10 11.51
CA ARG A 93 6.55 -5.69 11.32
C ARG A 93 7.67 -4.65 11.46
N ALA A 94 7.39 -3.39 11.12
CA ALA A 94 8.33 -2.28 11.24
C ALA A 94 8.58 -1.86 12.69
N GLN A 95 7.64 -2.11 13.60
CA GLN A 95 7.68 -1.65 14.98
C GLN A 95 8.30 -2.64 15.98
N GLN A 96 8.99 -3.66 15.48
CA GLN A 96 9.73 -4.60 16.32
C GLN A 96 11.12 -4.08 16.68
N HIS A 97 11.84 -4.81 17.54
CA HIS A 97 13.25 -4.54 17.80
C HIS A 97 14.03 -4.53 16.47
N TYR A 98 14.92 -3.55 16.26
CA TYR A 98 15.44 -3.22 14.92
C TYR A 98 15.97 -4.41 14.10
N PRO A 99 16.84 -5.31 14.63
CA PRO A 99 17.25 -6.53 13.92
C PRO A 99 16.10 -7.45 13.49
N VAL A 100 15.01 -7.52 14.26
CA VAL A 100 13.82 -8.31 13.93
C VAL A 100 13.07 -7.65 12.77
N SER A 101 12.80 -6.33 12.85
CA SER A 101 12.18 -5.57 11.75
C SER A 101 13.03 -5.63 10.47
N ALA A 102 14.35 -5.54 10.59
CA ALA A 102 15.27 -5.69 9.47
C ALA A 102 15.15 -7.09 8.84
N GLY A 103 14.97 -8.14 9.64
CA GLY A 103 14.70 -9.50 9.17
C GLY A 103 13.39 -9.62 8.38
N TYR A 104 12.33 -8.89 8.80
CA TYR A 104 11.04 -8.91 8.13
C TYR A 104 11.03 -8.27 6.73
N THR A 105 12.06 -7.49 6.36
CA THR A 105 12.16 -6.89 5.03
C THR A 105 12.17 -7.91 3.88
N LYS A 106 12.43 -9.20 4.16
CA LYS A 106 12.29 -10.30 3.20
C LYS A 106 10.84 -10.57 2.78
N LEU A 107 9.87 -10.08 3.54
CA LEU A 107 8.43 -10.32 3.39
C LEU A 107 7.64 -9.03 3.13
N VAL A 108 8.32 -7.90 2.94
CA VAL A 108 7.72 -6.59 2.65
C VAL A 108 7.59 -6.42 1.13
#